data_AF-A0A848V372-F1
#
_entry.id   AF-A0A848V372-F1
#
_cell.length_a   1.000
_cell.length_b   1.000
_cell.length_c   1.000
_cell.angle_alpha   90.00
_cell.angle_beta   90.00
_cell.angle_gamma   90.00
#
_symmetry.space_group_name_H-M   'P 1'
#
loop_
_entity.id
_entity.type
_entity.pdbx_description
1 polymer ?
#
loop_
_entity_poly.entity_id
_entity_poly.type
_entity_poly.pdbx_seq_one_letter_code
_entity_poly.pdbx_strand_id
1 'polypeptide(L)'
;MNGSRYKNRKIVFGMAFITAAMFSACSTVKVSDVVKLPEFRDAATEAGSFTYPDPAEAPAVPTDLRSAREWDQAAKLIIKRAATVDVPEDPYANISDAEIAREIQALKNKVKEYKLDDPVE
;
A
#
# COMPACT_ATOMS: atom_id res chain seq x y z
N MET A 1 -31.03 -35.94 -23.52
CA MET A 1 -29.92 -35.25 -22.84
C MET A 1 -30.02 -33.74 -23.08
N ASN A 2 -30.63 -32.95 -22.17
CA ASN A 2 -30.75 -31.48 -22.34
C ASN A 2 -30.71 -30.68 -21.01
N GLY A 3 -30.29 -31.29 -19.90
CA GLY A 3 -30.34 -30.66 -18.56
C GLY A 3 -29.12 -29.80 -18.18
N SER A 4 -28.01 -29.88 -18.91
CA SER A 4 -26.75 -29.23 -18.50
C SER A 4 -26.67 -27.75 -18.93
N ARG A 5 -27.24 -27.37 -20.07
CA ARG A 5 -27.17 -25.99 -20.59
C ARG A 5 -27.98 -24.98 -19.78
N TYR A 6 -29.03 -25.42 -19.08
CA TYR A 6 -29.90 -24.54 -18.28
C TYR A 6 -29.28 -24.12 -16.94
N LYS A 7 -28.40 -24.95 -16.35
CA LYS A 7 -27.71 -24.61 -15.09
C LYS A 7 -26.64 -23.53 -15.31
N ASN A 8 -25.90 -23.63 -16.41
CA ASN A 8 -24.82 -22.67 -16.73
C ASN A 8 -25.35 -21.27 -17.05
N ARG A 9 -26.56 -21.15 -17.61
CA ARG A 9 -27.19 -19.84 -17.92
C ARG A 9 -27.63 -19.08 -16.67
N LYS A 10 -28.03 -19.78 -15.61
CA LYS A 10 -28.43 -19.17 -14.32
C LYS A 10 -27.22 -18.69 -13.51
N ILE A 11 -26.12 -19.42 -13.57
CA ILE A 11 -24.87 -19.07 -12.87
C ILE A 11 -24.25 -17.81 -13.49
N VAL A 12 -24.21 -17.71 -14.82
CA VAL A 12 -23.65 -16.55 -15.52
C VAL A 12 -24.47 -15.28 -15.27
N PHE A 13 -25.81 -15.38 -15.24
CA PHE A 13 -26.67 -14.22 -14.94
C PHE A 13 -26.58 -13.77 -13.47
N GLY A 14 -26.40 -14.69 -12.53
CA GLY A 14 -26.22 -14.34 -11.11
C GLY A 14 -24.89 -13.63 -10.82
N MET A 15 -23.82 -14.00 -11.53
CA MET A 15 -22.49 -13.41 -11.34
C MET A 15 -22.37 -11.98 -11.88
N ALA A 16 -23.13 -11.64 -12.93
CA ALA A 16 -23.18 -10.29 -13.50
C ALA A 16 -23.89 -9.27 -12.58
N PHE A 17 -24.84 -9.72 -11.76
CA PHE A 17 -25.58 -8.84 -10.84
C PHE A 17 -24.75 -8.46 -9.60
N ILE A 18 -23.92 -9.37 -9.11
CA ILE A 18 -23.06 -9.14 -7.94
C ILE A 18 -21.92 -8.17 -8.27
N THR A 19 -21.37 -8.25 -9.48
CA THR A 19 -20.30 -7.33 -9.93
C THR A 19 -20.80 -5.90 -10.14
N ALA A 20 -22.03 -5.70 -10.64
CA ALA A 20 -22.61 -4.37 -10.77
C ALA A 20 -22.91 -3.69 -9.42
N ALA A 21 -23.31 -4.47 -8.41
CA ALA A 21 -23.57 -3.94 -7.06
C ALA A 21 -22.29 -3.44 -6.36
N MET A 22 -21.12 -4.03 -6.65
CA MET A 22 -19.85 -3.61 -6.06
C MET A 22 -19.33 -2.26 -6.60
N PHE A 23 -19.68 -1.87 -7.82
CA PHE A 23 -19.32 -0.55 -8.37
C PHE A 23 -20.26 0.58 -7.94
N SER A 24 -21.44 0.26 -7.40
CA SER A 24 -22.41 1.26 -6.94
C SER A 24 -22.03 1.91 -5.60
N ALA A 25 -20.96 1.44 -4.96
CA ALA A 25 -20.45 1.97 -3.69
C ALA A 25 -19.35 3.05 -3.85
N CYS A 26 -18.98 3.40 -5.08
CA CYS A 26 -18.20 4.62 -5.36
C CYS A 26 -19.10 5.86 -5.20
N SER A 27 -19.45 6.22 -3.97
CA SER A 27 -20.06 7.52 -3.69
C SER A 27 -18.94 8.58 -3.70
N THR A 28 -19.11 9.60 -4.54
CA THR A 28 -18.26 10.78 -4.52
C THR A 28 -18.59 11.58 -3.26
N VAL A 29 -17.64 11.65 -2.32
CA VAL A 29 -17.77 12.54 -1.16
C VAL A 29 -17.61 13.96 -1.70
N LYS A 30 -18.67 14.76 -1.62
CA LYS A 30 -18.61 16.19 -1.97
C LYS A 30 -17.75 16.90 -0.92
N VAL A 31 -16.48 17.13 -1.26
CA VAL A 31 -15.49 17.85 -0.43
C VAL A 31 -15.80 19.37 -0.36
N SER A 32 -16.97 19.83 -0.81
CA SER A 32 -17.26 21.25 -1.04
C SER A 32 -17.32 22.11 0.23
N ASP A 33 -17.48 21.50 1.41
CA ASP A 33 -17.67 22.25 2.66
C ASP A 33 -16.44 22.28 3.57
N VAL A 34 -15.45 21.41 3.34
CA VAL A 34 -14.18 21.40 4.11
C VAL A 34 -13.24 22.52 3.64
N VAL A 35 -13.29 22.89 2.36
CA VAL A 35 -12.43 23.94 1.77
C VAL A 35 -12.85 25.37 2.19
N LYS A 36 -14.03 25.53 2.80
CA LYS A 36 -14.55 26.83 3.26
C LYS A 36 -14.10 27.21 4.66
N LEU A 37 -13.51 26.27 5.38
CA LEU A 37 -12.94 26.49 6.70
C LEU A 37 -11.71 27.42 6.58
N PRO A 38 -11.54 28.42 7.46
CA PRO A 38 -10.45 29.41 7.36
C PRO A 38 -9.07 28.78 7.23
N GLU A 39 -8.81 27.70 7.98
CA GLU A 39 -7.55 26.97 7.98
C GLU A 39 -7.24 26.24 6.65
N PHE A 40 -8.25 25.95 5.83
CA PHE A 40 -8.08 25.36 4.50
C PHE A 40 -8.16 26.40 3.38
N ARG A 41 -8.70 27.59 3.65
CA ARG A 41 -8.77 28.69 2.68
C ARG A 41 -7.39 29.25 2.37
N ASP A 42 -6.56 29.45 3.39
CA ASP A 42 -5.21 29.99 3.21
C ASP A 42 -4.32 28.98 2.47
N ALA A 43 -4.40 27.69 2.83
CA ALA A 43 -3.73 26.60 2.11
C ALA A 43 -4.25 26.43 0.66
N ALA A 44 -5.54 26.64 0.40
CA ALA A 44 -6.10 26.59 -0.95
C ALA A 44 -5.69 27.82 -1.80
N THR A 45 -5.53 28.98 -1.17
CA THR A 45 -5.05 30.21 -1.83
C THR A 45 -3.56 30.08 -2.13
N GLU A 46 -2.78 29.53 -1.21
CA GLU A 46 -1.36 29.22 -1.38
C GLU A 46 -1.13 28.13 -2.45
N ALA A 47 -1.98 27.09 -2.48
CA ALA A 47 -1.99 26.09 -3.55
C ALA A 47 -2.46 26.66 -4.90
N GLY A 48 -3.35 27.67 -4.90
CA GLY A 48 -3.75 28.40 -6.10
C GLY A 48 -2.64 29.31 -6.65
N SER A 49 -1.70 29.74 -5.79
CA SER A 49 -0.47 30.43 -6.16
C SER A 49 0.70 29.48 -6.48
N PHE A 50 0.54 28.18 -6.23
CA PHE A 50 1.48 27.18 -6.70
C PHE A 50 1.35 27.13 -8.23
N THR A 51 2.29 27.76 -8.91
CA THR A 51 2.42 27.63 -10.35
C THR A 51 2.68 26.15 -10.60
N TYR A 52 1.68 25.43 -11.11
CA TYR A 52 1.91 24.07 -11.56
C TYR A 52 3.12 24.12 -12.50
N PRO A 53 4.18 23.34 -12.25
CA PRO A 53 5.35 23.35 -13.10
C PRO A 53 4.89 23.11 -14.54
N ASP A 54 5.35 23.96 -15.45
CA ASP A 54 4.93 23.89 -16.84
C ASP A 54 5.33 22.52 -17.39
N PRO A 55 4.39 21.73 -17.96
CA PRO A 55 4.73 20.49 -18.63
C PRO A 55 5.79 20.66 -19.73
N ALA A 56 5.94 21.87 -20.29
CA ALA A 56 7.01 22.21 -21.23
C ALA A 56 8.40 22.37 -20.57
N GLU A 57 8.45 22.65 -19.26
CA GLU A 57 9.67 22.68 -18.45
C GLU A 57 10.03 21.30 -17.87
N ALA A 58 9.21 20.28 -18.12
CA ALA A 58 9.55 18.93 -17.74
C ALA A 58 10.86 18.51 -18.44
N PRO A 59 11.81 17.90 -17.71
CA PRO A 59 12.99 17.31 -18.33
C PRO A 59 12.56 16.37 -19.46
N ALA A 60 13.27 16.43 -20.58
CA ALA A 60 13.05 15.52 -21.68
C ALA A 60 13.08 14.07 -21.18
N VAL A 61 12.21 13.22 -21.73
CA VAL A 61 12.20 11.79 -21.44
C VAL A 61 13.64 11.27 -21.59
N PRO A 62 14.17 10.51 -20.62
CA PRO A 62 15.50 9.93 -20.74
C PRO A 62 15.65 9.25 -22.09
N THR A 63 16.64 9.64 -22.88
CA THR A 63 16.88 9.04 -24.20
C THR A 63 17.47 7.64 -24.09
N ASP A 64 18.03 7.30 -22.93
CA ASP A 64 18.54 5.98 -22.58
C ASP A 64 17.45 5.13 -21.91
N LEU A 65 16.39 4.84 -22.67
CA LEU A 65 15.44 3.80 -22.27
C LEU A 65 15.98 2.45 -22.72
N ARG A 66 16.29 1.59 -21.75
CA ARG A 66 16.61 0.19 -22.02
C ARG A 66 15.47 -0.48 -22.78
N SER A 67 15.83 -1.28 -23.78
CA SER A 67 14.90 -2.16 -24.47
C SER A 67 14.34 -3.23 -23.51
N ALA A 68 13.18 -3.80 -23.87
CA ALA A 68 12.58 -4.90 -23.10
C ALA A 68 13.57 -6.07 -22.88
N ARG A 69 14.39 -6.37 -23.90
CA ARG A 69 15.42 -7.42 -23.81
C ARG A 69 16.51 -7.10 -22.79
N GLU A 70 16.95 -5.85 -22.71
CA GLU A 70 17.96 -5.41 -21.75
C GLU A 70 17.42 -5.40 -20.32
N TRP A 71 16.14 -5.06 -20.15
CA TRP A 71 15.44 -5.22 -18.87
C TRP A 71 15.36 -6.67 -18.43
N ASP A 72 14.98 -7.58 -19.33
CA ASP A 72 14.91 -9.02 -19.03
C ASP A 72 16.28 -9.60 -18.64
N GLN A 73 17.35 -9.18 -19.34
CA GLN A 73 18.71 -9.60 -19.01
C GLN A 73 19.16 -9.06 -17.66
N ALA A 74 18.91 -7.79 -17.37
CA ALA A 74 19.23 -7.18 -16.08
C ALA A 74 18.46 -7.87 -14.93
N ALA A 75 17.18 -8.17 -15.13
CA ALA A 75 16.37 -8.88 -14.16
C ALA A 75 16.92 -10.29 -13.87
N LYS A 76 17.28 -11.04 -14.92
CA LYS A 76 17.91 -12.37 -14.76
C LYS A 76 19.24 -12.30 -13.99
N LEU A 77 20.04 -11.26 -14.21
CA LEU A 77 21.29 -11.06 -13.47
C LEU A 77 21.05 -10.77 -11.99
N ILE A 78 20.04 -9.95 -11.66
CA ILE A 78 19.66 -9.65 -10.28
C ILE A 78 19.18 -10.92 -9.57
N ILE A 79 18.30 -11.69 -10.20
CA ILE A 79 17.78 -12.96 -9.64
C ILE A 79 18.93 -13.94 -9.41
N LYS A 80 19.84 -14.09 -10.39
CA LYS A 80 21.01 -14.95 -10.24
C LYS A 80 21.91 -14.52 -9.08
N ARG A 81 22.10 -13.22 -8.89
CA ARG A 81 22.89 -12.67 -7.77
C ARG A 81 22.17 -12.88 -6.43
N ALA A 82 20.87 -12.65 -6.36
CA ALA A 82 20.07 -12.86 -5.15
C ALA A 82 20.19 -14.31 -4.65
N ALA A 83 20.22 -15.29 -5.56
CA ALA A 83 20.43 -16.70 -5.23
C ALA A 83 21.83 -17.02 -4.66
N THR A 84 22.78 -16.08 -4.74
CA THR A 84 24.15 -16.22 -4.20
C THR A 84 24.39 -15.38 -2.95
N VAL A 85 23.41 -14.58 -2.54
CA VAL A 85 23.51 -13.79 -1.30
C VAL A 85 23.17 -14.70 -0.14
N ASP A 86 24.10 -14.81 0.80
CA ASP A 86 23.84 -15.43 2.09
C ASP A 86 22.93 -14.47 2.87
N VAL A 87 21.66 -14.85 3.02
CA VAL A 87 20.69 -14.07 3.78
C VAL A 87 20.98 -14.33 5.26
N PRO A 88 21.23 -13.30 6.09
CA PRO A 88 21.42 -13.51 7.51
C PRO A 88 20.25 -14.30 8.07
N GLU A 89 20.55 -15.35 8.85
CA GLU A 89 19.50 -16.11 9.53
C GLU A 89 18.68 -15.13 10.38
N ASP A 90 17.37 -15.17 10.21
CA ASP A 90 16.47 -14.41 11.06
C ASP A 90 16.55 -15.01 12.48
N PRO A 91 17.10 -14.27 13.46
CA PRO A 91 17.29 -14.77 14.81
C PRO A 91 15.95 -15.05 15.50
N TYR A 92 14.83 -14.58 14.93
CA TYR A 92 13.47 -14.80 15.44
C TYR A 92 12.72 -15.90 14.68
N ALA A 93 13.30 -16.53 13.65
CA ALA A 93 12.62 -17.52 12.81
C ALA A 93 12.14 -18.78 13.56
N ASN A 94 12.79 -19.11 14.68
CA ASN A 94 12.49 -20.30 15.47
C ASN A 94 11.83 -19.99 16.82
N ILE A 95 11.40 -18.75 17.02
CA ILE A 95 10.79 -18.32 18.28
C ILE A 95 9.30 -18.64 18.24
N SER A 96 8.82 -19.39 19.25
CA SER A 96 7.40 -19.70 19.36
C SER A 96 6.58 -18.47 19.77
N ASP A 97 5.32 -18.41 19.35
CA ASP A 97 4.38 -17.36 19.77
C ASP A 97 4.28 -17.21 21.30
N ALA A 98 4.43 -18.32 22.02
CA ALA A 98 4.43 -18.33 23.48
C ALA A 98 5.67 -17.63 24.07
N GLU A 99 6.84 -17.79 23.43
CA GLU A 99 8.08 -17.08 23.79
C GLU A 99 7.93 -15.58 23.56
N ILE A 100 7.35 -15.19 22.41
CA ILE A 100 7.07 -13.79 22.06
C ILE A 100 6.13 -13.15 23.08
N ALA A 101 5.06 -13.86 23.47
CA ALA A 101 4.11 -13.36 24.45
C ALA A 101 4.75 -13.13 25.84
N ARG A 102 5.69 -14.00 26.26
CA ARG A 102 6.45 -13.80 27.50
C ARG A 102 7.34 -12.57 27.42
N GLU A 103 8.06 -12.38 26.31
CA GLU A 103 8.95 -11.25 26.11
C GLU A 103 8.18 -9.92 26.11
N ILE A 104 7.02 -9.88 25.43
CA ILE A 104 6.12 -8.71 25.45
C ILE A 104 5.70 -8.37 26.89
N GLN A 105 5.37 -9.37 27.70
CA GLN A 105 4.96 -9.13 29.08
C GLN A 105 6.13 -8.63 29.95
N ALA A 106 7.33 -9.19 29.76
CA ALA A 106 8.54 -8.73 30.43
C ALA A 106 8.87 -7.27 30.07
N LEU A 107 8.76 -6.90 28.80
CA LEU A 107 8.95 -5.53 28.33
C LEU A 107 7.91 -4.57 28.89
N LYS A 108 6.63 -4.97 28.95
CA LYS A 108 5.58 -4.18 29.59
C LYS A 108 5.87 -3.90 31.06
N ASN A 109 6.43 -4.87 31.78
CA ASN A 109 6.80 -4.68 33.17
C ASN A 109 7.98 -3.70 33.31
N LYS A 110 9.03 -3.86 32.49
CA LYS A 110 10.15 -2.90 32.44
C LYS A 110 9.68 -1.47 32.14
N VAL A 111 8.80 -1.29 31.16
CA VAL A 111 8.25 0.04 30.83
C VAL A 111 7.46 0.63 32.00
N LYS A 112 6.72 -0.20 32.75
CA LYS A 112 6.03 0.28 33.96
C LYS A 112 7.01 0.72 35.03
N GLU A 113 8.08 -0.05 35.26
CA GLU A 113 9.15 0.32 36.19
C GLU A 113 9.80 1.65 35.79
N TYR A 114 10.16 1.81 34.52
CA TYR A 114 10.70 3.08 34.02
C TYR A 114 9.73 4.26 34.19
N LYS A 115 8.43 4.06 33.96
CA LYS A 115 7.42 5.11 34.16
C LYS A 115 7.16 5.45 35.63
N LEU A 116 7.45 4.53 36.55
CA LEU A 116 7.35 4.77 37.99
C LEU A 116 8.54 5.58 38.51
N ASP A 117 9.68 5.48 37.82
CA ASP A 117 10.94 6.18 38.17
C ASP A 117 11.09 7.53 37.44
N ASP A 118 10.16 7.88 36.55
CA ASP A 118 10.14 9.16 35.84
C ASP A 118 9.50 10.24 36.76
N PRO A 119 10.26 11.22 37.28
CA PRO A 119 9.70 12.29 38.07
C PRO A 119 8.74 13.11 37.19
N VAL A 120 7.52 13.31 37.68
CA VAL A 120 6.55 14.20 37.03
C VAL A 120 7.04 15.64 37.19
N GLU A 121 7.70 16.19 36.17
CA GLU A 121 7.81 17.65 36.00
C GLU A 121 6.49 18.26 35.53
#